data_AF-A0ABD1U5D2-F1
#
_entry.id   AF-A0ABD1U5D2-F1
#
_cell.length_a   1.000
_cell.length_b   1.000
_cell.length_c   1.000
_cell.angle_alpha   90.00
_cell.angle_beta   90.00
_cell.angle_gamma   90.00
#
_symmetry.space_group_name_H-M   'P 1'
#
loop_
_entity.id
_entity.type
_entity.pdbx_description
1 polymer ?
#
loop_
_entity_poly.entity_id
_entity_poly.type
_entity_poly.pdbx_seq_one_letter_code
_entity_poly.pdbx_strand_id
1 'polypeptide(L)'
;MSLKCVVQLGILDIIHKHDKPMTLAELVEALPMNKVKAQSVPHLMRILIHLGFFMKAKISKGEEETRYWITPASRLLLKDEHLSVAPFLLVMLDPVLTKPWHHLSAWFENENSTPFDTAHGRMLWEHVGQEPRYDLFSTSTS
;
A
#
# COMPACT_ATOMS: atom_id res chain seq x y z
N MET A 1 -3.59 0.98 -5.66
CA MET A 1 -2.25 1.36 -6.18
C MET A 1 -1.54 2.43 -5.34
N SER A 2 -2.12 3.58 -5.03
CA SER A 2 -1.44 4.62 -4.21
C SER A 2 -1.03 4.15 -2.82
N LEU A 3 -1.88 3.37 -2.14
CA LEU A 3 -1.56 2.82 -0.82
C LEU A 3 -0.40 1.81 -0.86
N LYS A 4 -0.37 0.93 -1.88
CA LYS A 4 0.76 0.02 -2.15
C LYS A 4 2.05 0.81 -2.32
N CYS A 5 2.02 1.88 -3.11
CA CYS A 5 3.17 2.75 -3.34
C CYS A 5 3.73 3.32 -2.03
N VAL A 6 2.86 3.79 -1.14
CA VAL A 6 3.25 4.38 0.16
C VAL A 6 3.92 3.37 1.08
N VAL A 7 3.38 2.16 1.14
CA VAL A 7 3.99 1.05 1.92
C VAL A 7 5.33 0.64 1.33
N GLN A 8 5.43 0.54 0.00
CA GLN A 8 6.68 0.20 -0.69
C GLN A 8 7.76 1.27 -0.54
N LEU A 9 7.38 2.55 -0.63
CA LEU A 9 8.28 3.68 -0.42
C LEU A 9 8.63 3.91 1.05
N GLY A 10 7.95 3.24 1.99
CA GLY A 10 8.20 3.40 3.42
C GLY A 10 7.81 4.77 3.97
N ILE A 11 6.93 5.51 3.29
CA ILE A 11 6.50 6.86 3.71
C ILE A 11 5.90 6.83 5.12
N LEU A 12 5.11 5.80 5.43
CA LEU A 12 4.51 5.61 6.75
C LEU A 12 5.57 5.43 7.84
N ASP A 13 6.54 4.55 7.58
CA ASP A 13 7.63 4.26 8.51
C ASP A 13 8.52 5.50 8.72
N ILE A 14 8.80 6.26 7.65
CA ILE A 14 9.58 7.50 7.71
C ILE A 14 8.91 8.54 8.62
N ILE A 15 7.63 8.82 8.41
CA ILE A 15 6.89 9.80 9.23
C ILE A 15 6.76 9.30 10.67
N HIS A 16 6.54 7.99 10.86
CA HIS A 16 6.45 7.41 12.20
C HIS A 16 7.77 7.51 12.98
N LYS A 17 8.90 7.15 12.35
CA LYS A 17 10.24 7.17 12.96
C LYS A 17 10.75 8.58 13.24
N HIS A 18 10.23 9.58 12.55
CA HIS A 18 10.54 10.99 12.79
C HIS A 18 9.92 11.52 14.10
N ASP A 19 8.93 10.82 14.66
CA ASP A 19 8.26 11.10 15.95
C ASP A 19 7.61 12.51 16.08
N LYS A 20 7.56 13.28 15.00
CA LYS A 20 6.88 14.58 14.91
C LYS A 20 6.31 14.81 13.51
N PRO A 21 5.27 15.67 13.37
CA PRO A 21 4.74 16.03 12.06
C PRO A 21 5.85 16.55 11.13
N MET A 22 5.87 16.03 9.91
CA MET A 22 6.93 16.26 8.94
C MET A 22 6.48 17.22 7.83
N THR A 23 7.32 18.16 7.41
CA THR A 23 7.02 19.04 6.27
C THR A 23 7.11 18.27 4.95
N LEU A 24 6.60 18.84 3.87
CA LEU A 24 6.76 18.25 2.54
C LEU A 24 8.24 18.14 2.14
N ALA A 25 9.05 19.15 2.48
CA ALA A 25 10.47 19.18 2.12
C ALA A 25 11.24 18.08 2.87
N GLU A 26 11.03 17.97 4.18
CA GLU A 26 11.62 16.90 5.01
C GLU A 26 11.23 15.51 4.48
N LEU A 27 9.96 15.33 4.10
CA LEU A 27 9.49 14.06 3.55
C LEU A 27 10.15 13.71 2.22
N VAL A 28 10.25 14.67 1.30
CA VAL A 28 10.90 14.47 0.00
C VAL A 28 12.38 14.15 0.17
N GLU A 29 13.05 14.76 1.14
CA GLU A 29 14.46 14.53 1.43
C GLU A 29 14.73 13.15 2.05
N ALA A 30 13.82 12.69 2.93
CA ALA A 30 13.93 11.38 3.56
C ALA A 30 13.58 10.21 2.63
N LEU A 31 12.87 10.46 1.52
CA LEU A 31 12.48 9.41 0.59
C LEU A 31 13.62 9.00 -0.35
N PRO A 32 13.90 7.70 -0.53
CA PRO A 32 14.89 7.20 -1.48
C PRO A 32 14.33 7.29 -2.91
N MET A 33 14.13 8.50 -3.43
CA MET A 33 13.48 8.76 -4.72
C MET A 33 14.25 9.75 -5.59
N ASN A 34 13.99 9.70 -6.90
CA ASN A 34 14.51 10.68 -7.84
C ASN A 34 13.84 12.04 -7.59
N LYS A 35 14.66 13.08 -7.32
CA LYS A 35 14.19 14.45 -7.02
C LYS A 35 13.29 15.05 -8.12
N VAL A 36 13.44 14.64 -9.39
CA VAL A 36 12.56 15.07 -10.49
C VAL A 36 11.10 14.61 -10.27
N LYS A 37 10.91 13.48 -9.59
CA LYS A 37 9.58 12.93 -9.27
C LYS A 37 9.00 13.47 -7.97
N ALA A 38 9.75 14.28 -7.21
CA ALA A 38 9.31 14.85 -5.94
C ALA A 38 8.05 15.71 -6.08
N GLN A 39 7.86 16.35 -7.25
CA GLN A 39 6.65 17.13 -7.58
C GLN A 39 5.34 16.31 -7.49
N SER A 40 5.40 14.99 -7.54
CA SER A 40 4.23 14.11 -7.40
C SER A 40 3.88 13.78 -5.94
N VAL A 41 4.80 13.96 -4.99
CA VAL A 41 4.58 13.65 -3.56
C VAL A 41 3.40 14.44 -2.96
N PRO A 42 3.21 15.75 -3.23
CA PRO A 42 2.05 16.48 -2.73
C PRO A 42 0.71 15.88 -3.15
N HIS A 43 0.63 15.42 -4.41
CA HIS A 43 -0.57 14.80 -4.97
C HIS A 43 -0.86 13.46 -4.30
N LEU A 44 0.18 12.64 -4.10
CA LEU A 44 0.10 11.38 -3.37
C LEU A 44 -0.38 11.61 -1.93
N MET A 45 0.23 12.55 -1.20
CA MET A 45 -0.17 12.88 0.17
C MET A 45 -1.60 13.39 0.25
N ARG A 46 -2.05 14.20 -0.72
CA ARG A 46 -3.44 14.67 -0.78
C ARG A 46 -4.43 13.51 -0.87
N ILE A 47 -4.17 12.54 -1.76
CA ILE A 47 -5.00 11.34 -1.89
C ILE A 47 -5.07 10.58 -0.56
N LEU A 48 -3.93 10.38 0.10
CA LEU A 48 -3.88 9.56 1.31
C LEU A 48 -4.50 10.26 2.52
N ILE A 49 -4.47 11.59 2.57
CA ILE A 49 -5.23 12.38 3.54
C ILE A 49 -6.72 12.18 3.30
N HIS A 50 -7.18 12.27 2.05
CA HIS A 50 -8.59 12.01 1.73
C HIS A 50 -9.04 10.58 2.07
N LEU A 51 -8.14 9.60 1.94
CA LEU A 51 -8.37 8.21 2.35
C LEU A 51 -8.28 7.99 3.87
N GLY A 52 -7.89 9.00 4.66
CA GLY A 52 -7.81 8.91 6.12
C GLY A 52 -6.57 8.20 6.67
N PHE A 53 -5.53 7.97 5.85
CA PHE A 53 -4.25 7.41 6.33
C PHE A 53 -3.30 8.48 6.87
N PHE A 54 -3.44 9.73 6.44
CA PHE A 54 -2.65 10.84 6.95
C PHE A 54 -3.56 11.99 7.36
N MET A 55 -3.04 12.85 8.23
CA MET A 55 -3.67 14.10 8.61
C MET A 55 -2.68 15.25 8.43
N LYS A 56 -3.24 16.45 8.23
CA LYS A 56 -2.46 17.69 8.28
C LYS A 56 -2.39 18.18 9.72
N ALA A 57 -1.19 18.29 10.27
CA ALA A 57 -0.96 18.95 11.55
C ALA A 57 -0.71 20.44 11.29
N LYS A 58 -1.51 21.32 11.91
CA LYS A 58 -1.26 22.77 11.90
C LYS A 58 -0.47 23.13 13.16
N ILE A 59 0.70 23.73 13.02
CA ILE A 59 1.46 24.25 14.17
C ILE A 59 1.07 25.71 14.37
N SER A 60 0.10 25.93 15.27
CA SER A 60 -0.35 27.25 15.75
C SER A 60 -0.84 28.25 14.68
N LYS A 61 -1.53 29.31 15.12
CA LYS A 61 -2.02 30.38 14.24
C LYS A 61 -0.85 31.29 13.84
N GLY A 62 -0.09 30.91 12.81
CA GLY A 62 0.96 31.78 12.27
C GLY A 62 1.95 31.10 11.32
N GLU A 63 2.13 29.79 11.40
CA GLU A 63 3.00 29.07 10.46
C GLU A 63 2.21 28.59 9.24
N GLU A 64 2.71 28.94 8.05
CA GLU A 64 2.09 28.63 6.76
C GLU A 64 2.41 27.19 6.28
N GLU A 65 3.32 26.49 6.97
CA GLU A 65 3.86 25.23 6.50
C GLU A 65 2.99 24.02 6.91
N THR A 66 2.39 23.38 5.90
CA THR A 66 1.60 22.15 6.10
C THR A 66 2.51 21.00 6.51
N ARG A 67 2.26 20.43 7.69
CA ARG A 67 2.95 19.22 8.15
C ARG A 67 2.04 17.99 8.10
N TYR A 68 2.63 16.84 7.87
CA TYR A 68 1.95 15.56 7.71
C TYR A 68 2.19 14.67 8.92
N TRP A 69 1.14 13.99 9.36
CA TRP A 69 1.21 13.00 10.43
C TRP A 69 0.37 11.77 10.10
N ILE A 70 0.75 10.63 10.68
CA ILE A 70 0.04 9.36 10.52
C ILE A 70 -1.24 9.32 11.37
N THR A 71 -2.27 8.65 10.88
CA THR A 71 -3.52 8.40 11.63
C THR A 71 -3.47 7.04 12.34
N PRO A 72 -4.36 6.77 13.31
CA PRO A 72 -4.45 5.44 13.94
C PRO A 72 -4.63 4.30 12.92
N ALA A 73 -5.42 4.52 11.86
CA ALA A 73 -5.62 3.53 10.79
C ALA A 73 -4.32 3.18 10.07
N SER A 74 -3.45 4.18 9.85
CA SER A 74 -2.19 3.98 9.16
C SER A 74 -1.11 3.27 9.99
N ARG A 75 -1.29 3.16 11.31
CA ARG A 75 -0.42 2.34 12.17
C ARG A 75 -0.48 0.86 11.83
N LEU A 76 -1.65 0.38 11.38
CA LEU A 76 -1.81 -0.98 10.89
C LEU A 76 -0.98 -1.27 9.64
N LEU A 77 -0.42 -0.25 8.98
CA LEU A 77 0.39 -0.41 7.78
C LEU A 77 1.89 -0.18 8.03
N LEU A 78 2.30 0.01 9.29
CA LEU A 78 3.72 0.12 9.67
C LEU A 78 4.39 -1.24 9.64
N LYS A 79 5.67 -1.30 9.25
CA LYS A 79 6.41 -2.57 9.14
C LYS A 79 6.74 -3.17 10.50
N ASP A 80 7.00 -2.32 11.49
CA ASP A 80 7.51 -2.71 12.80
C ASP A 80 6.38 -2.96 13.83
N GLU A 81 5.11 -2.90 13.40
CA GLU A 81 3.94 -3.09 14.27
C GLU A 81 3.51 -4.57 14.30
N HIS A 82 3.25 -5.11 15.50
CA HIS A 82 2.89 -6.53 15.68
C HIS A 82 1.60 -6.91 14.95
N LEU A 83 0.67 -5.96 14.80
CA LEU A 83 -0.61 -6.14 14.10
C LEU A 83 -0.60 -5.53 12.69
N SER A 84 0.57 -5.49 12.05
CA SER A 84 0.68 -4.96 10.70
C SER A 84 -0.10 -5.79 9.68
N VAL A 85 -1.00 -5.13 8.97
CA VAL A 85 -1.69 -5.65 7.78
C VAL A 85 -0.98 -5.26 6.48
N ALA A 86 0.20 -4.62 6.56
CA ALA A 86 0.98 -4.26 5.38
C ALA A 86 1.34 -5.48 4.50
N PRO A 87 1.77 -6.65 5.05
CA PRO A 87 2.03 -7.83 4.23
C PRO A 87 0.78 -8.29 3.45
N PHE A 88 -0.37 -8.34 4.13
CA PHE A 88 -1.65 -8.68 3.50
C PHE A 88 -2.02 -7.72 2.37
N LEU A 89 -1.88 -6.42 2.60
CA LEU A 89 -2.14 -5.40 1.58
C LEU A 89 -1.21 -5.59 0.36
N LEU A 90 0.07 -5.86 0.57
CA LEU A 90 1.04 -6.03 -0.52
C LEU A 90 0.74 -7.27 -1.35
N VAL A 91 0.34 -8.36 -0.71
CA VAL A 91 -0.10 -9.60 -1.37
C VAL A 91 -1.36 -9.37 -2.18
N MET A 92 -2.41 -8.80 -1.58
CA MET A 92 -3.70 -8.53 -2.26
C MET A 92 -3.57 -7.58 -3.46
N LEU A 93 -2.57 -6.69 -3.42
CA LEU A 93 -2.29 -5.76 -4.51
C LEU A 93 -1.14 -6.23 -5.42
N ASP A 94 -0.70 -7.48 -5.31
CA ASP A 94 0.28 -8.08 -6.20
C ASP A 94 -0.31 -8.32 -7.61
N PRO A 95 0.45 -8.12 -8.70
CA PRO A 95 -0.05 -8.32 -10.06
C PRO A 95 -0.70 -9.68 -10.30
N VAL A 96 -0.22 -10.73 -9.64
CA VAL A 96 -0.80 -12.07 -9.73
C VAL A 96 -2.25 -12.08 -9.24
N LEU A 97 -2.56 -11.41 -8.13
CA LEU A 97 -3.91 -11.37 -7.56
C LEU A 97 -4.80 -10.30 -8.19
N THR A 98 -4.22 -9.26 -8.79
CA THR A 98 -5.00 -8.20 -9.47
C THR A 98 -5.32 -8.52 -10.92
N LYS A 99 -4.47 -9.29 -11.63
CA LYS A 99 -4.70 -9.67 -13.04
C LYS A 99 -6.07 -10.33 -13.29
N PRO A 100 -6.58 -11.23 -12.43
CA PRO A 100 -7.91 -11.82 -12.58
C PRO A 100 -9.04 -10.81 -12.69
N TRP A 101 -8.93 -9.64 -12.04
CA TRP A 101 -9.98 -8.63 -12.04
C TRP A 101 -10.17 -7.99 -13.42
N HIS A 102 -9.12 -8.01 -14.25
CA HIS A 102 -9.17 -7.56 -15.65
C HIS A 102 -9.76 -8.61 -16.60
N HIS A 103 -9.97 -9.85 -16.13
CA HIS A 103 -10.48 -10.96 -16.94
C HIS A 103 -11.89 -11.36 -16.54
N LEU A 104 -12.60 -10.56 -15.71
CA LEU A 104 -13.95 -10.87 -15.26
C LEU A 104 -14.94 -11.03 -16.42
N SER A 105 -14.90 -10.14 -17.42
CA SER A 105 -15.75 -10.26 -18.61
C SER A 105 -15.47 -11.54 -19.39
N ALA A 106 -14.20 -11.83 -19.67
CA ALA A 106 -13.79 -13.05 -20.37
C ALA A 106 -14.14 -14.33 -19.58
N TRP A 107 -14.10 -14.27 -18.24
CA TRP A 107 -14.51 -15.36 -17.37
C TRP A 107 -16.00 -15.68 -17.49
N PHE A 108 -16.87 -14.68 -17.59
CA PHE A 108 -18.31 -14.91 -17.83
C PHE A 108 -18.61 -15.58 -19.17
N GLU A 109 -17.68 -15.53 -20.13
CA GLU A 109 -17.83 -16.09 -21.47
C GLU A 109 -17.22 -17.49 -21.61
N ASN A 110 -16.53 -18.00 -20.59
CA ASN A 110 -15.83 -19.28 -20.65
C ASN A 110 -16.29 -20.27 -19.56
N GLU A 111 -15.82 -21.52 -19.67
CA GLU A 111 -16.19 -22.62 -18.75
C GLU A 111 -15.26 -22.72 -17.52
N ASN A 112 -14.29 -21.81 -17.37
CA ASN A 112 -13.33 -21.89 -16.28
C ASN A 112 -13.99 -21.60 -14.93
N SER A 113 -13.53 -22.29 -13.89
CA SER A 113 -14.18 -22.23 -12.57
C SER A 113 -14.02 -20.89 -11.87
N THR A 114 -12.96 -20.12 -12.16
CA THR A 114 -12.69 -18.83 -11.52
C THR A 114 -12.09 -17.80 -12.48
N PRO A 115 -12.19 -16.49 -12.18
CA PRO A 115 -11.46 -15.45 -12.90
C PRO A 115 -9.94 -15.64 -12.83
N PHE A 116 -9.44 -16.27 -11.75
CA PHE A 116 -8.02 -16.55 -11.58
C PHE A 116 -7.54 -17.58 -12.59
N ASP A 117 -8.29 -18.67 -12.72
CA ASP A 117 -8.06 -19.72 -13.71
C ASP A 117 -8.12 -19.13 -15.12
N THR A 118 -9.12 -18.30 -15.43
CA THR A 118 -9.18 -17.57 -16.71
C THR A 118 -7.94 -16.72 -16.99
N ALA A 119 -7.37 -16.06 -15.98
CA ALA A 119 -6.24 -15.15 -16.16
C ALA A 119 -4.88 -15.85 -16.18
N HIS A 120 -4.75 -17.04 -15.57
CA HIS A 120 -3.46 -17.71 -15.34
C HIS A 120 -3.41 -19.16 -15.82
N GLY A 121 -4.52 -19.75 -16.24
CA GLY A 121 -4.65 -21.13 -16.71
C GLY A 121 -4.39 -22.20 -15.65
N ARG A 122 -4.51 -21.83 -14.36
CA ARG A 122 -4.30 -22.71 -13.20
C ARG A 122 -5.07 -22.19 -12.00
N MET A 123 -5.32 -23.04 -11.00
CA MET A 123 -6.02 -22.62 -9.78
C MET A 123 -5.13 -21.74 -8.88
N LEU A 124 -5.77 -20.92 -8.06
CA LEU A 124 -5.08 -20.05 -7.10
C LEU A 124 -4.17 -20.85 -6.15
N TRP A 125 -4.66 -21.97 -5.62
CA TRP A 125 -3.92 -22.80 -4.66
C TRP A 125 -2.64 -23.39 -5.25
N GLU A 126 -2.67 -23.76 -6.53
CA GLU A 126 -1.50 -24.27 -7.26
C GLU A 126 -0.45 -23.18 -7.47
N HIS A 127 -0.89 -21.93 -7.65
CA HIS A 127 -0.01 -20.77 -7.77
C HIS A 127 0.61 -20.38 -6.42
N VAL A 128 -0.23 -20.31 -5.39
CA VAL A 128 0.14 -19.86 -4.04
C VAL A 128 1.02 -20.87 -3.32
N GLY A 129 0.75 -22.17 -3.47
CA GLY A 129 1.55 -23.24 -2.86
C GLY A 129 2.97 -23.38 -3.42
N GLN A 130 3.29 -22.71 -4.54
CA GLN A 130 4.60 -22.76 -5.18
C GLN A 130 5.49 -21.54 -4.86
N GLU A 131 4.93 -20.47 -4.28
CA GLU A 131 5.64 -19.22 -4.06
C GLU A 131 5.63 -18.81 -2.58
N PRO A 132 6.80 -18.80 -1.89
CA PRO A 132 6.94 -18.40 -0.48
C PRO A 132 6.41 -16.99 -0.18
N ARG A 133 6.33 -16.14 -1.21
CA ARG A 133 5.80 -14.78 -1.10
C ARG A 133 4.30 -14.74 -0.75
N TYR A 134 3.60 -15.85 -0.90
CA TYR A 134 2.19 -16.01 -0.58
C TYR A 134 1.94 -16.87 0.67
N ASP A 135 2.97 -17.07 1.51
CA ASP A 135 2.88 -17.83 2.77
C ASP A 135 1.75 -17.35 3.69
N LEU A 136 1.30 -16.10 3.53
CA LEU A 136 0.12 -15.57 4.23
C LEU A 136 -1.17 -16.38 4.00
N PHE A 137 -1.29 -17.10 2.89
CA PHE A 137 -2.43 -17.98 2.60
C PHE A 137 -2.23 -19.42 3.08
N SER A 138 -1.03 -19.78 3.56
CA SER A 138 -0.69 -21.16 3.96
C SER A 138 -1.13 -21.53 5.38
N THR A 139 -1.64 -20.59 6.17
CA THR A 139 -1.93 -20.78 7.61
C THR A 139 -3.31 -21.35 7.94
N SER A 140 -3.99 -22.03 7.01
CA SER A 140 -5.31 -22.64 7.26
C SER A 140 -5.36 -24.13 6.92
N THR A 141 -4.43 -24.92 7.45
CA THR A 141 -4.61 -26.37 7.63
C THR A 141 -3.84 -26.83 8.87
N SER A 142 -4.52 -26.83 10.01
CA SER A 142 -4.22 -27.66 11.19
C SER A 142 -5.51 -28.32 11.62
#